data_AF-A0A1Q8VIP0-F1
#
_entry.id   AF-A0A1Q8VIP0-F1
#
_cell.length_a   1.000
_cell.length_b   1.000
_cell.length_c   1.000
_cell.angle_alpha   90.00
_cell.angle_beta   90.00
_cell.angle_gamma   90.00
#
_symmetry.space_group_name_H-M   'P 1'
#
loop_
_entity.id
_entity.type
_entity.pdbx_description
1 polymer ?
#
loop_
_entity_poly.entity_id
_entity_poly.type
_entity_poly.pdbx_seq_one_letter_code
_entity_poly.pdbx_strand_id
1 'polypeptide(L)'
;MSMLVPSAREMVRTLASAYPDTDVCVRALPWRCRCCERITPAFGLVHVDGCVQPVYIVDAASGLGLEYARDLLEIVGHPLVRAIKVRTLRSGRSTFTTGCVYCDTLIEPGPVRARLIEIMIDNTVEDMPLMLRLPRPELEMHLLNQSIPAMFC
;
A
#
# COMPACT_ATOMS: atom_id res chain seq x y z
N MET A 1 23.10 -24.67 33.14
CA MET A 1 23.16 -23.35 32.46
C MET A 1 21.74 -22.97 32.06
N SER A 2 21.06 -22.10 32.83
CA SER A 2 19.77 -21.57 32.38
C SER A 2 20.05 -20.55 31.28
N MET A 3 19.58 -20.79 30.07
CA MET A 3 19.50 -19.75 29.06
C MET A 3 18.50 -18.71 29.59
N LEU A 4 19.00 -17.58 30.05
CA LEU A 4 18.17 -16.44 30.40
C LEU A 4 17.44 -16.01 29.13
N VAL A 5 16.13 -16.25 29.10
CA VAL A 5 15.27 -15.74 28.03
C VAL A 5 15.40 -14.21 28.04
N PRO A 6 15.69 -13.57 26.90
CA PRO A 6 15.80 -12.11 26.84
C PRO A 6 14.53 -11.48 27.38
N SER A 7 14.66 -10.39 28.13
CA SER A 7 13.49 -9.64 28.56
C SER A 7 12.71 -9.14 27.34
N ALA A 8 11.40 -8.97 27.45
CA ALA A 8 10.58 -8.43 26.36
C ALA A 8 11.13 -7.10 25.82
N ARG A 9 11.73 -6.28 26.71
CA ARG A 9 12.39 -5.02 26.34
C ARG A 9 13.63 -5.23 25.46
N GLU A 10 14.44 -6.23 25.76
CA GLU A 10 15.61 -6.58 24.92
C GLU A 10 15.18 -7.14 23.58
N MET A 11 14.13 -7.98 23.54
CA MET A 11 13.57 -8.48 22.28
C MET A 11 13.10 -7.34 21.37
N VAL A 12 12.36 -6.38 21.92
CA VAL A 12 11.89 -5.20 21.15
C VAL A 12 13.07 -4.37 20.64
N ARG A 13 14.11 -4.14 21.46
CA ARG A 13 15.31 -3.41 21.01
C ARG A 13 16.05 -4.14 19.90
N THR A 14 16.21 -5.45 20.01
CA THR A 14 16.85 -6.27 18.98
C THR A 14 16.06 -6.22 17.68
N LEU A 15 14.72 -6.34 17.74
CA LEU A 15 13.86 -6.22 16.56
C LEU A 15 13.94 -4.84 15.91
N ALA A 16 13.85 -3.77 16.70
CA ALA A 16 13.97 -2.40 16.18
C ALA A 16 15.35 -2.12 15.56
N SER A 17 16.40 -2.77 16.06
CA SER A 17 17.76 -2.64 15.50
C SER A 17 17.94 -3.48 14.23
N ALA A 18 17.25 -4.63 14.15
CA ALA A 18 17.29 -5.53 12.99
C ALA A 18 16.45 -5.01 11.81
N TYR A 19 15.41 -4.22 12.09
CA TYR A 19 14.50 -3.66 11.10
C TYR A 19 14.38 -2.15 11.34
N PRO A 20 15.36 -1.35 10.88
CA PRO A 20 15.32 0.09 11.03
C PRO A 20 14.13 0.70 10.29
N ASP A 21 13.80 1.94 10.63
CA ASP A 21 12.83 2.70 9.86
C ASP A 21 13.36 2.94 8.44
N THR A 22 12.48 2.75 7.47
CA THR A 22 12.72 3.03 6.06
C THR A 22 11.61 3.92 5.52
N ASP A 23 11.91 4.73 4.51
CA ASP A 23 10.91 5.57 3.88
C ASP A 23 9.97 4.70 3.05
N VAL A 24 8.70 4.69 3.43
CA VAL A 24 7.63 4.00 2.71
C VAL A 24 6.84 5.01 1.90
N CYS A 25 6.67 4.72 0.61
CA CYS A 25 6.01 5.54 -0.37
C CYS A 25 4.67 4.92 -0.79
N VAL A 26 3.60 5.71 -0.73
CA VAL A 26 2.29 5.37 -1.27
C VAL A 26 2.14 6.05 -2.63
N ARG A 27 1.90 5.27 -3.70
CA ARG A 27 1.72 5.82 -5.06
C ARG A 27 0.36 5.49 -5.65
N ALA A 28 -0.14 6.43 -6.44
CA ALA A 28 -1.43 6.31 -7.12
C ALA A 28 -1.31 6.72 -8.59
N LEU A 29 -2.06 6.04 -9.45
CA LEU A 29 -2.16 6.38 -10.85
C LEU A 29 -3.09 7.61 -11.04
N PRO A 30 -2.79 8.50 -11.99
CA PRO A 30 -3.74 9.52 -12.43
C PRO A 30 -4.86 8.83 -13.23
N TRP A 31 -5.97 8.52 -12.57
CA TRP A 31 -7.05 7.73 -13.14
C TRP A 31 -8.21 8.60 -13.63
N ARG A 32 -8.63 8.42 -14.88
CA ARG A 32 -9.82 9.11 -15.42
C ARG A 32 -11.08 8.41 -14.92
N CYS A 33 -11.88 9.11 -14.10
CA CYS A 33 -13.12 8.55 -13.57
C CYS A 33 -14.14 8.31 -14.70
N ARG A 34 -14.70 7.11 -14.81
CA ARG A 34 -15.72 6.78 -15.82
C ARG A 34 -17.06 7.51 -15.65
N CYS A 35 -17.33 8.06 -14.47
CA CYS A 35 -18.60 8.73 -14.17
C CYS A 35 -18.52 10.25 -14.35
N CYS A 36 -17.48 10.90 -13.82
CA CYS A 36 -17.34 12.37 -13.87
C CYS A 36 -16.18 12.87 -14.74
N GLU A 37 -15.44 11.98 -15.38
CA GLU A 37 -14.30 12.24 -16.29
C GLU A 37 -13.10 12.99 -15.69
N ARG A 38 -13.19 13.44 -14.43
CA ARG A 38 -12.08 14.05 -13.71
C ARG A 38 -10.98 13.04 -13.39
N ILE A 39 -9.75 13.53 -13.38
CA ILE A 39 -8.59 12.75 -12.93
C ILE A 39 -8.61 12.65 -11.41
N THR A 40 -8.60 11.42 -10.90
CA THR A 40 -8.59 11.07 -9.48
C THR A 40 -7.43 10.11 -9.21
N PRO A 41 -6.83 10.10 -8.01
CA PRO A 41 -5.85 9.09 -7.66
C PRO A 41 -6.50 7.71 -7.60
N ALA A 42 -5.95 6.74 -8.33
CA ALA A 42 -6.20 5.32 -8.13
C ALA A 42 -4.99 4.70 -7.43
N PHE A 43 -5.12 4.42 -6.12
CA PHE A 43 -4.05 3.81 -5.35
C PHE A 43 -3.62 2.49 -5.98
N GLY A 44 -2.31 2.30 -6.10
CA GLY A 44 -1.76 1.18 -6.83
C GLY A 44 -0.70 0.41 -6.07
N LEU A 45 0.24 1.10 -5.43
CA LEU A 45 1.32 0.43 -4.72
C LEU A 45 1.77 1.18 -3.48
N VAL A 46 2.29 0.40 -2.53
CA VAL A 46 3.11 0.88 -1.42
C VAL A 46 4.48 0.25 -1.55
N HIS A 47 5.55 1.03 -1.46
CA HIS A 47 6.90 0.50 -1.64
C HIS A 47 7.93 1.22 -0.78
N VAL A 48 9.08 0.58 -0.56
CA VAL A 48 10.24 1.24 0.06
C VAL A 48 10.88 2.21 -0.94
N ASP A 49 11.22 3.42 -0.50
CA ASP A 49 11.82 4.46 -1.33
C ASP A 49 13.15 3.98 -1.95
N GLY A 50 13.33 4.23 -3.25
CA GLY A 50 14.49 3.73 -4.01
C GLY A 50 14.54 2.21 -4.24
N CYS A 51 13.57 1.44 -3.73
CA CYS A 51 13.50 -0.01 -3.89
C CYS A 51 12.34 -0.40 -4.80
N VAL A 52 12.67 -0.82 -6.02
CA VAL A 52 11.70 -1.27 -7.04
C VAL A 52 11.67 -2.80 -7.22
N GLN A 53 12.40 -3.54 -6.37
CA GLN A 53 12.37 -5.00 -6.39
C GLN A 53 11.01 -5.50 -5.85
N PRO A 54 10.45 -6.59 -6.39
CA PRO A 54 9.12 -7.09 -6.00
C PRO A 54 8.93 -7.36 -4.50
N VAL A 55 10.00 -7.71 -3.79
CA VAL A 55 10.01 -7.96 -2.33
C VAL A 55 9.75 -6.69 -1.50
N TYR A 56 10.00 -5.51 -2.07
CA TYR A 56 9.79 -4.22 -1.40
C TYR A 56 8.52 -3.51 -1.87
N ILE A 57 7.67 -4.20 -2.63
CA ILE A 57 6.46 -3.63 -3.22
C ILE A 57 5.25 -4.41 -2.73
N VAL A 58 4.22 -3.68 -2.37
CA VAL A 58 2.92 -4.19 -1.94
C VAL A 58 1.85 -3.71 -2.93
N ASP A 59 1.04 -4.65 -3.45
CA ASP A 59 -0.15 -4.33 -4.23
C ASP A 59 -1.16 -3.58 -3.36
N ALA A 60 -1.39 -2.31 -3.68
CA ALA A 60 -2.34 -1.45 -3.01
C ALA A 60 -3.52 -1.07 -3.90
N ALA A 61 -3.86 -1.87 -4.92
CA ALA A 61 -5.05 -1.66 -5.73
C ALA A 61 -6.34 -2.09 -5.01
N SER A 62 -6.27 -3.05 -4.08
CA SER A 62 -7.39 -3.47 -3.21
C SER A 62 -6.93 -4.27 -1.99
N GLY A 63 -7.86 -4.60 -1.10
CA GLY A 63 -7.59 -5.54 0.00
C GLY A 63 -6.59 -5.00 1.02
N LEU A 64 -5.74 -5.87 1.58
CA LEU A 64 -4.86 -5.53 2.71
C LEU A 64 -3.81 -4.46 2.37
N GLY A 65 -3.25 -4.45 1.16
CA GLY A 65 -2.29 -3.42 0.78
C GLY A 65 -2.94 -2.03 0.63
N LEU A 66 -4.19 -1.99 0.19
CA LEU A 66 -4.97 -0.74 0.15
C LEU A 66 -5.44 -0.31 1.55
N GLU A 67 -5.75 -1.26 2.43
CA GLU A 67 -5.99 -1.00 3.85
C GLU A 67 -4.76 -0.37 4.50
N TYR A 68 -3.58 -0.95 4.29
CA TYR A 68 -2.33 -0.37 4.80
C TYR A 68 -2.07 1.03 4.24
N ALA A 69 -2.26 1.25 2.93
CA ALA A 69 -2.16 2.58 2.35
C ALA A 69 -3.13 3.59 3.02
N ARG A 70 -4.35 3.15 3.36
CA ARG A 70 -5.32 3.96 4.11
C ARG A 70 -4.81 4.28 5.51
N ASP A 71 -4.28 3.31 6.24
CA ASP A 71 -3.75 3.52 7.60
C ASP A 71 -2.61 4.54 7.60
N LEU A 72 -1.69 4.45 6.63
CA LEU A 72 -0.61 5.42 6.46
C LEU A 72 -1.13 6.84 6.19
N LEU A 73 -2.16 6.97 5.36
CA LEU A 73 -2.83 8.25 5.10
C LEU A 73 -3.56 8.77 6.35
N GLU A 74 -4.17 7.89 7.16
CA GLU A 74 -4.87 8.24 8.40
C GLU A 74 -3.92 8.76 9.47
N ILE A 75 -2.75 8.13 9.63
CA ILE A 75 -1.70 8.54 10.57
C ILE A 75 -1.34 10.03 10.41
N VAL A 76 -1.29 10.51 9.17
CA VAL A 76 -0.90 11.90 8.86
C VAL A 76 -2.10 12.82 8.61
N GLY A 77 -3.34 12.31 8.76
CA GLY A 77 -4.56 13.09 8.49
C GLY A 77 -4.73 13.49 7.01
N HIS A 78 -4.25 12.68 6.07
CA HIS A 78 -4.25 13.02 4.66
C HIS A 78 -5.68 13.10 4.09
N PRO A 79 -6.04 14.12 3.28
CA PRO A 79 -7.40 14.26 2.75
C PRO A 79 -7.84 13.08 1.86
N LEU A 80 -6.87 12.37 1.24
CA LEU A 80 -7.14 11.21 0.38
C LEU A 80 -7.56 9.95 1.13
N VAL A 81 -7.53 9.90 2.46
CA VAL A 81 -8.13 8.79 3.23
C VAL A 81 -9.55 8.51 2.75
N ARG A 82 -10.33 9.58 2.51
CA ARG A 82 -11.73 9.49 2.07
C ARG A 82 -11.91 8.87 0.70
N ALA A 83 -10.85 8.79 -0.11
CA ALA A 83 -10.88 8.14 -1.42
C ALA A 83 -10.88 6.61 -1.29
N ILE A 84 -10.45 6.06 -0.15
CA ILE A 84 -10.40 4.62 0.09
C ILE A 84 -11.67 4.22 0.85
N LYS A 85 -12.47 3.35 0.24
CA LYS A 85 -13.79 2.96 0.73
C LYS A 85 -13.83 1.48 1.10
N VAL A 86 -14.62 1.17 2.12
CA VAL A 86 -15.01 -0.21 2.43
C VAL A 86 -16.15 -0.63 1.52
N ARG A 87 -16.04 -1.81 0.93
CA ARG A 87 -17.04 -2.44 0.08
C ARG A 87 -17.37 -3.83 0.60
N THR A 88 -18.65 -4.10 0.82
CA THR A 88 -19.14 -5.44 1.11
C THR A 88 -19.27 -6.24 -0.19
N LEU A 89 -18.62 -7.39 -0.25
CA LEU A 89 -18.70 -8.34 -1.35
C LEU A 89 -19.97 -9.18 -1.26
N ARG A 90 -20.34 -9.84 -2.36
CA ARG A 90 -21.50 -10.77 -2.40
C ARG A 90 -21.38 -11.92 -1.40
N SER A 91 -20.14 -12.27 -1.02
CA SER A 91 -19.84 -13.29 -0.01
C SER A 91 -20.05 -12.81 1.44
N GLY A 92 -20.46 -11.54 1.65
CA GLY A 92 -20.56 -10.92 2.97
C GLY A 92 -19.23 -10.43 3.55
N ARG A 93 -18.10 -10.72 2.90
CA ARG A 93 -16.78 -10.22 3.30
C ARG A 93 -16.63 -8.75 2.89
N SER A 94 -16.03 -7.93 3.75
CA SER A 94 -15.64 -6.56 3.40
C SER A 94 -14.27 -6.52 2.74
N THR A 95 -14.06 -5.58 1.84
CA THR A 95 -12.77 -5.29 1.22
C THR A 95 -12.60 -3.79 1.01
N PHE A 96 -11.37 -3.35 0.79
CA PHE A 96 -11.05 -1.97 0.46
C PHE A 96 -10.97 -1.76 -1.05
N THR A 97 -11.49 -0.63 -1.52
CA THR A 97 -11.44 -0.21 -2.92
C THR A 97 -11.23 1.30 -3.00
N THR A 98 -10.53 1.76 -4.03
CA THR A 98 -10.42 3.19 -4.30
C THR A 98 -11.71 3.71 -4.94
N GLY A 99 -12.11 4.92 -4.60
CA GLY A 99 -13.21 5.68 -5.17
C GLY A 99 -12.76 7.04 -5.66
N CYS A 100 -13.48 7.58 -6.63
CA CYS A 100 -13.23 8.92 -7.15
C CYS A 100 -13.44 9.99 -6.08
N VAL A 101 -12.46 10.87 -5.87
CA VAL A 101 -12.54 11.93 -4.85
C VAL A 101 -13.63 12.97 -5.11
N TYR A 102 -14.22 12.99 -6.31
CA TYR A 102 -15.23 13.98 -6.71
C TYR A 102 -16.67 13.45 -6.74
N CYS A 103 -16.86 12.17 -7.04
CA CYS A 103 -18.19 11.60 -7.23
C CYS A 103 -18.37 10.24 -6.53
N ASP A 104 -17.38 9.81 -5.73
CA ASP A 104 -17.34 8.56 -4.99
C ASP A 104 -17.52 7.28 -5.83
N THR A 105 -17.54 7.40 -7.17
CA THR A 105 -17.61 6.24 -8.06
C THR A 105 -16.41 5.34 -7.82
N LEU A 106 -16.68 4.07 -7.51
CA LEU A 106 -15.66 3.07 -7.22
C LEU A 106 -14.82 2.77 -8.46
N ILE A 107 -13.52 2.65 -8.24
CA ILE A 107 -12.53 2.25 -9.23
C ILE A 107 -12.31 0.75 -9.10
N GLU A 108 -12.44 0.03 -10.21
CA GLU A 108 -12.24 -1.42 -10.22
C GLU A 108 -10.74 -1.73 -10.11
N PRO A 109 -10.32 -2.65 -9.21
CA PRO A 109 -8.90 -2.94 -9.00
C PRO A 109 -8.19 -3.58 -10.20
N GLY A 110 -8.92 -4.36 -11.02
CA GLY A 110 -8.33 -5.11 -12.15
C GLY A 110 -7.61 -4.21 -13.16
N PRO A 111 -8.28 -3.20 -13.73
CA PRO A 111 -7.64 -2.24 -14.64
C PRO A 111 -6.48 -1.47 -14.02
N VAL A 112 -6.54 -1.15 -12.72
CA VAL A 112 -5.45 -0.51 -11.99
C VAL A 112 -4.23 -1.44 -11.96
N ARG A 113 -4.41 -2.70 -11.55
CA ARG A 113 -3.33 -3.72 -11.55
C ARG A 113 -2.71 -3.93 -12.92
N ALA A 114 -3.53 -4.01 -13.97
CA ALA A 114 -3.01 -4.17 -15.33
C ALA A 114 -2.02 -3.05 -15.69
N ARG A 115 -2.35 -1.80 -15.34
CA ARG A 115 -1.45 -0.66 -15.57
C ARG A 115 -0.20 -0.69 -14.67
N LEU A 116 -0.32 -1.19 -13.44
CA LEU A 116 0.83 -1.37 -12.56
C LEU A 116 1.80 -2.43 -13.09
N ILE A 117 1.29 -3.52 -13.65
CA ILE A 117 2.13 -4.55 -14.28
C ILE A 117 2.98 -3.94 -15.39
N GLU A 118 2.39 -3.11 -16.26
CA GLU A 118 3.13 -2.39 -17.31
C GLU A 118 4.23 -1.49 -16.72
N ILE A 119 3.90 -0.69 -15.70
CA ILE A 119 4.87 0.20 -15.03
C ILE A 119 6.01 -0.58 -14.37
N MET A 120 5.69 -1.74 -13.78
CA MET A 120 6.66 -2.63 -13.17
C MET A 120 7.60 -3.25 -14.21
N ILE A 121 7.06 -3.66 -15.36
CA ILE A 121 7.86 -4.19 -16.49
C ILE A 121 8.77 -3.10 -17.05
N ASP A 122 8.25 -1.89 -17.21
CA ASP A 122 8.99 -0.74 -17.73
C ASP A 122 9.97 -0.14 -16.70
N ASN A 123 9.94 -0.61 -15.46
CA ASN A 123 10.72 -0.09 -14.33
C ASN A 123 10.52 1.43 -14.11
N THR A 124 9.28 1.90 -14.26
CA THR A 124 8.89 3.33 -14.18
C THR A 124 8.07 3.67 -12.93
N VAL A 125 8.19 2.88 -11.87
CA VAL A 125 7.46 3.09 -10.60
C VAL A 125 7.70 4.49 -10.03
N GLU A 126 8.93 4.99 -10.16
CA GLU A 126 9.30 6.32 -9.63
C GLU A 126 8.59 7.47 -10.35
N ASP A 127 8.12 7.26 -11.58
CA ASP A 127 7.36 8.24 -12.37
C ASP A 127 5.89 8.32 -11.94
N MET A 128 5.39 7.31 -11.22
CA MET A 128 4.04 7.35 -10.69
C MET A 128 3.89 8.47 -9.66
N PRO A 129 2.76 9.21 -9.63
CA PRO A 129 2.52 10.22 -8.61
C PRO A 129 2.68 9.68 -7.17
N LEU A 130 3.54 10.34 -6.39
CA LEU A 130 3.75 10.08 -4.97
C LEU A 130 2.65 10.77 -4.16
N MET A 131 1.85 9.99 -3.43
CA MET A 131 0.78 10.51 -2.57
C MET A 131 1.28 10.81 -1.16
N LEU A 132 2.15 9.96 -0.63
CA LEU A 132 2.66 10.06 0.73
C LEU A 132 4.03 9.39 0.82
N ARG A 133 4.94 10.00 1.58
CA ARG A 133 6.17 9.40 2.06
C ARG A 133 6.25 9.57 3.57
N LEU A 134 6.53 8.50 4.29
CA LEU A 134 6.70 8.52 5.74
C LEU A 134 7.64 7.38 6.20
N PRO A 135 8.39 7.59 7.30
CA PRO A 135 9.22 6.54 7.88
C PRO A 135 8.35 5.47 8.53
N ARG A 136 8.61 4.19 8.22
CA ARG A 136 8.00 3.01 8.86
C ARG A 136 9.04 1.93 9.12
N PRO A 137 8.88 1.12 10.18
CA PRO A 137 9.76 -0.03 10.41
C PRO A 137 9.77 -0.96 9.20
N GLU A 138 10.96 -1.35 8.74
CA GLU A 138 11.11 -2.26 7.58
C GLU A 138 10.33 -3.58 7.77
N LEU A 139 10.19 -4.02 9.04
CA LEU A 139 9.43 -5.21 9.42
C LEU A 139 7.97 -5.17 8.93
N GLU A 140 7.33 -4.00 8.90
CA GLU A 140 5.95 -3.86 8.44
C GLU A 140 5.83 -4.26 6.96
N MET A 141 6.79 -3.82 6.13
CA MET A 141 6.82 -4.13 4.71
C MET A 141 7.06 -5.62 4.45
N HIS A 142 7.98 -6.24 5.21
CA HIS A 142 8.25 -7.68 5.12
C HIS A 142 7.02 -8.52 5.46
N LEU A 143 6.31 -8.18 6.54
CA LEU A 143 5.10 -8.90 6.95
C LEU A 143 3.96 -8.74 5.94
N LEU A 144 3.80 -7.55 5.36
CA LEU A 144 2.80 -7.29 4.33
C LEU A 144 3.10 -8.05 3.03
N ASN A 145 4.35 -8.08 2.59
CA ASN A 145 4.75 -8.81 1.38
C ASN A 145 4.49 -10.33 1.52
N GLN A 146 4.69 -10.90 2.71
CA GLN A 146 4.36 -12.30 2.98
C GLN A 146 2.85 -12.57 3.04
N SER A 147 2.06 -11.58 3.47
CA SER A 147 0.62 -11.72 3.71
C SER A 147 -0.23 -11.42 2.47
N ILE A 148 0.32 -10.65 1.53
CA ILE A 148 -0.35 -10.22 0.31
C ILE A 148 0.22 -11.07 -0.83
N PRO A 149 -0.62 -11.83 -1.56
CA PRO A 149 -0.15 -12.57 -2.73
C PRO A 149 0.62 -11.64 -3.64
N ALA A 150 1.81 -12.07 -4.09
CA ALA A 150 2.55 -11.32 -5.08
C ALA A 150 1.62 -10.98 -6.25
N MET A 151 1.71 -9.75 -6.76
CA MET A 151 0.90 -9.28 -7.90
C MET A 151 1.09 -10.17 -9.17
N PHE A 152 2.07 -11.07 -9.15
CA PHE A 152 2.57 -11.88 -10.26
C PHE A 152 2.54 -13.40 -9.97
N CYS A 153 1.40 -13.94 -9.54
CA CYS A 153 1.16 -15.39 -9.51
C CYS A 153 0.02 -15.79 -10.45
#